data_AF-A0A8T3T323-F1
#
_entry.id   AF-A0A8T3T323-F1
#
_cell.length_a   1.000
_cell.length_b   1.000
_cell.length_c   1.000
_cell.angle_alpha   90.00
_cell.angle_beta   90.00
_cell.angle_gamma   90.00
#
_symmetry.space_group_name_H-M   'P 1'
#
loop_
_entity.id
_entity.type
_entity.pdbx_description
1 polymer ?
#
loop_
_entity_poly.entity_id
_entity_poly.type
_entity_poly.pdbx_seq_one_letter_code
_entity_poly.pdbx_strand_id
1 'polypeptide(L)'
;TQAGSTLVGAVIGLGIAVGIGYALYRGAQVINLRTFFSWTGIALVFIAAGLLSYGVHEFIEAGWITVGTSTAFDISGVLPHQPDAGALGVIGSILRALVGYTSTPEWITFLVWLAYVVVVLTLYTRPIRPAGSRTVAKEQPAAMA
;
A
#
# COMPACT_ATOMS: atom_id res chain seq x y z
N THR A 1 -23.79 -31.48 -22.58
CA THR A 1 -23.42 -31.92 -21.21
C THR A 1 -22.85 -30.74 -20.41
N GLN A 2 -23.68 -29.74 -20.07
CA GLN A 2 -23.25 -28.56 -19.29
C GLN A 2 -22.81 -28.92 -17.86
N ALA A 3 -23.43 -29.96 -17.27
CA ALA A 3 -23.09 -30.42 -15.92
C ALA A 3 -21.65 -30.95 -15.81
N GLY A 4 -21.12 -31.59 -16.86
CA GLY A 4 -19.76 -32.13 -16.85
C GLY A 4 -18.70 -31.04 -16.88
N SER A 5 -18.87 -30.02 -17.72
CA SER A 5 -17.96 -28.86 -17.80
C SER A 5 -17.97 -28.04 -16.51
N THR A 6 -19.13 -27.86 -15.87
CA THR A 6 -19.23 -27.17 -14.58
C THR A 6 -18.51 -27.93 -13.47
N LEU A 7 -18.66 -29.25 -13.42
CA LEU A 7 -18.01 -30.08 -12.38
C LEU A 7 -16.48 -30.06 -12.52
N VAL A 8 -15.97 -30.16 -13.76
CA VAL A 8 -14.53 -30.08 -14.03
C VAL A 8 -13.98 -28.70 -13.63
N GLY A 9 -14.67 -27.62 -14.00
CA GLY A 9 -14.28 -26.27 -13.59
C GLY A 9 -14.27 -26.09 -12.08
N ALA A 10 -15.26 -26.63 -11.37
CA ALA A 10 -15.34 -26.57 -9.92
C ALA A 10 -14.18 -27.31 -9.24
N VAL A 11 -13.83 -28.50 -9.71
CA VAL A 11 -12.71 -29.28 -9.16
C VAL A 11 -11.36 -28.60 -9.42
N ILE A 12 -11.16 -28.05 -10.62
CA ILE A 12 -9.94 -27.30 -10.94
C ILE A 12 -9.82 -26.05 -10.06
N GLY A 13 -10.90 -25.26 -9.96
CA GLY A 13 -10.93 -24.07 -9.14
C GLY A 13 -10.66 -24.38 -7.67
N LEU A 14 -11.25 -25.46 -7.13
CA LEU A 14 -10.99 -25.94 -5.78
C LEU A 14 -9.52 -26.33 -5.59
N GLY A 15 -8.94 -27.07 -6.53
CA GLY A 15 -7.54 -27.45 -6.49
C GLY A 15 -6.59 -26.26 -6.47
N ILE A 16 -6.86 -25.23 -7.30
CA ILE A 16 -6.10 -23.98 -7.32
C ILE A 16 -6.24 -23.24 -5.99
N ALA A 17 -7.46 -23.12 -5.45
CA ALA A 17 -7.73 -22.45 -4.19
C ALA A 17 -6.98 -23.11 -3.02
N VAL A 18 -7.01 -24.45 -2.94
CA VAL A 18 -6.27 -25.23 -1.95
C VAL A 18 -4.77 -25.03 -2.12
N GLY A 19 -4.26 -25.06 -3.35
CA GLY A 19 -2.84 -24.83 -3.66
C GLY A 19 -2.37 -23.44 -3.20
N ILE A 20 -3.12 -22.39 -3.53
CA ILE A 20 -2.83 -21.01 -3.10
C ILE A 20 -2.93 -20.90 -1.57
N GLY A 21 -3.98 -21.46 -0.96
CA GLY A 21 -4.16 -21.43 0.49
C GLY A 21 -3.01 -22.10 1.23
N TYR A 22 -2.55 -23.25 0.75
CA TYR A 22 -1.38 -23.95 1.31
C TYR A 22 -0.09 -23.14 1.15
N ALA A 23 0.11 -22.54 -0.04
CA ALA A 23 1.27 -21.69 -0.29
C ALA A 23 1.31 -20.46 0.63
N LEU A 24 0.17 -19.81 0.84
CA LEU A 24 0.04 -18.69 1.78
C LEU A 24 0.28 -19.11 3.23
N TYR A 25 -0.28 -20.25 3.66
CA TYR A 25 -0.07 -20.78 5.01
C TYR A 25 1.41 -21.06 5.28
N ARG A 26 2.09 -21.73 4.34
CA ARG A 26 3.53 -21.94 4.46
C ARG A 26 4.29 -20.62 4.45
N GLY A 27 3.98 -19.73 3.52
CA GLY A 27 4.63 -18.42 3.42
C GLY A 27 4.54 -17.63 4.74
N ALA A 28 3.36 -17.58 5.36
CA ALA A 28 3.14 -16.88 6.62
C ALA A 28 3.96 -17.43 7.79
N GLN A 29 4.29 -18.72 7.78
CA GLN A 29 5.06 -19.37 8.85
C GLN A 29 6.57 -19.09 8.77
N VAL A 30 7.11 -18.79 7.57
CA VAL A 30 8.57 -18.58 7.38
C VAL A 30 8.95 -17.10 7.39
N ILE A 31 7.99 -16.19 7.24
CA ILE A 31 8.26 -14.75 7.11
C ILE A 31 8.45 -14.11 8.49
N ASN A 32 9.50 -13.31 8.60
CA ASN A 32 9.72 -12.46 9.77
C ASN A 32 8.64 -11.38 9.85
N LEU A 33 7.71 -11.51 10.81
CA LEU A 33 6.57 -10.60 10.99
C LEU A 33 6.99 -9.13 11.10
N ARG A 34 8.09 -8.83 11.79
CA ARG A 34 8.60 -7.46 11.90
C ARG A 34 8.96 -6.91 10.53
N THR A 35 9.69 -7.68 9.73
CA THR A 35 10.10 -7.27 8.38
C THR A 35 8.87 -7.13 7.47
N PHE A 36 7.93 -8.07 7.54
CA PHE A 36 6.69 -8.03 6.76
C PHE A 36 5.84 -6.79 7.07
N PHE A 37 5.57 -6.52 8.35
CA PHE A 37 4.81 -5.35 8.76
C PHE A 37 5.51 -4.04 8.41
N SER A 38 6.84 -3.98 8.48
CA SER A 38 7.60 -2.80 8.04
C SER A 38 7.42 -2.53 6.54
N TRP A 39 7.58 -3.56 5.69
CA TRP A 39 7.43 -3.39 4.24
C TRP A 39 5.98 -3.10 3.82
N THR A 40 5.02 -3.85 4.35
CA THR A 40 3.60 -3.62 4.06
C THR A 40 3.12 -2.27 4.60
N GLY A 41 3.60 -1.85 5.77
CA GLY A 41 3.30 -0.52 6.31
C GLY A 41 3.84 0.60 5.43
N ILE A 42 5.07 0.47 4.90
CA ILE A 42 5.60 1.42 3.91
C ILE A 42 4.70 1.45 2.66
N ALA A 43 4.31 0.29 2.13
CA ALA A 43 3.40 0.22 0.99
C ALA A 43 2.04 0.91 1.28
N LEU A 44 1.49 0.73 2.48
CA LEU A 44 0.26 1.40 2.91
C LEU A 44 0.40 2.92 2.99
N VAL A 45 1.56 3.46 3.37
CA VAL A 45 1.82 4.90 3.34
C VAL A 45 1.72 5.44 1.92
N PHE A 46 2.29 4.73 0.94
CA PHE A 46 2.19 5.11 -0.48
C PHE A 46 0.76 5.02 -1.02
N ILE A 47 0.02 3.96 -0.69
CA ILE A 47 -1.40 3.80 -1.05
C ILE A 47 -2.21 4.99 -0.51
N ALA A 48 -2.02 5.34 0.78
CA ALA A 48 -2.72 6.43 1.41
C ALA A 48 -2.37 7.80 0.79
N ALA A 49 -1.11 8.02 0.44
CA ALA A 49 -0.67 9.22 -0.29
C ALA A 49 -1.39 9.34 -1.64
N GLY A 50 -1.49 8.23 -2.37
CA GLY A 50 -2.18 8.16 -3.65
C GLY A 50 -3.67 8.51 -3.53
N LEU A 51 -4.35 7.95 -2.54
CA LEU A 51 -5.76 8.24 -2.28
C LEU A 51 -6.00 9.69 -1.86
N LEU A 52 -5.09 10.26 -1.06
CA LEU A 52 -5.14 11.67 -0.67
C LEU A 52 -4.97 12.59 -1.89
N SER A 53 -3.98 12.31 -2.74
CA SER A 53 -3.74 13.06 -3.98
C SER A 53 -4.94 13.01 -4.92
N TYR A 54 -5.56 11.83 -5.04
CA TYR A 54 -6.78 11.65 -5.83
C TYR A 54 -7.95 12.46 -5.26
N GLY A 55 -8.13 12.46 -3.94
CA GLY A 55 -9.13 13.30 -3.29
C GLY A 55 -8.91 14.79 -3.60
N VAL A 56 -7.67 15.27 -3.54
CA VAL A 56 -7.33 16.67 -3.89
C VAL A 56 -7.66 16.98 -5.35
N HIS A 57 -7.40 16.05 -6.27
CA HIS A 57 -7.78 16.19 -7.67
C HIS A 57 -9.31 16.37 -7.82
N GLU A 58 -10.11 15.57 -7.11
CA GLU A 58 -11.57 15.71 -7.10
C GLU A 58 -12.02 17.09 -6.56
N PHE A 59 -11.31 17.65 -5.56
CA PHE A 59 -11.58 19.01 -5.07
C PHE A 59 -11.24 20.11 -6.08
N ILE A 60 -10.28 19.87 -6.98
CA ILE A 60 -9.99 20.76 -8.11
C ILE A 60 -11.14 20.70 -9.12
N GLU A 61 -11.60 19.50 -9.47
CA GLU A 61 -12.72 19.29 -10.39
C GLU A 61 -14.04 19.87 -9.85
N ALA A 62 -14.26 19.77 -8.53
CA ALA A 62 -15.37 20.40 -7.84
C ALA A 62 -15.27 21.94 -7.76
N GLY A 63 -14.15 22.53 -8.21
CA GLY A 63 -13.91 23.97 -8.21
C GLY A 63 -13.59 24.58 -6.86
N TRP A 64 -13.32 23.77 -5.82
CA TRP A 64 -12.98 24.26 -4.48
C TRP A 64 -11.49 24.63 -4.38
N ILE A 65 -10.63 23.96 -5.14
CA ILE A 65 -9.19 24.24 -5.21
C ILE A 65 -8.86 24.77 -6.61
N THR A 66 -8.45 26.03 -6.69
CA THR A 66 -8.13 26.70 -7.97
C THR A 66 -6.65 27.05 -8.12
N VAL A 67 -5.83 26.74 -7.11
CA VAL A 67 -4.39 27.06 -7.08
C VAL A 67 -3.57 25.83 -7.49
N GLY A 68 -2.56 26.02 -8.33
CA GLY A 68 -1.62 24.96 -8.69
C GLY A 68 -2.24 23.84 -9.53
N THR A 69 -3.30 24.16 -10.28
CA THR A 69 -4.06 23.24 -11.14
C THR A 69 -3.43 23.02 -12.52
N SER A 70 -2.36 23.73 -12.84
CA SER A 70 -1.59 23.47 -14.06
C SER A 70 -0.85 22.14 -13.95
N THR A 71 -0.74 21.44 -15.08
CA THR A 71 0.02 20.20 -15.19
C THR A 71 1.48 20.43 -14.80
N ALA A 72 1.99 19.60 -13.90
CA ALA A 72 3.36 19.67 -13.41
C ALA A 72 4.35 19.10 -14.44
N PHE A 73 4.06 17.92 -14.98
CA PHE A 73 4.85 17.23 -15.99
C PHE A 73 3.99 16.25 -16.78
N ASP A 74 4.36 15.96 -18.02
CA ASP A 74 3.70 14.98 -18.87
C ASP A 74 4.68 13.83 -19.21
N ILE A 75 4.41 12.64 -18.66
CA ILE A 75 5.20 11.41 -18.89
C ILE A 75 4.38 10.37 -19.64
N SER A 76 3.23 10.76 -20.21
CA SER A 76 2.34 9.86 -20.95
C SER A 76 3.03 9.15 -22.13
N GLY A 77 4.05 9.78 -22.72
CA GLY A 77 4.83 9.21 -23.83
C GLY A 77 5.76 8.05 -23.45
N VAL A 78 6.08 7.85 -22.15
CA VAL A 78 6.99 6.79 -21.68
C VAL A 78 6.24 5.75 -20.83
N LEU A 79 5.35 6.19 -19.94
CA LEU A 79 4.46 5.33 -19.16
C LEU A 79 3.01 5.83 -19.27
N PRO A 80 2.24 5.36 -20.26
CA PRO A 80 0.80 5.56 -20.30
C PRO A 80 0.13 4.90 -19.09
N HIS A 81 -0.98 5.47 -18.60
CA HIS A 81 -1.78 4.88 -17.52
C HIS A 81 -3.17 4.43 -17.99
N GLN A 82 -3.38 4.52 -19.29
CA GLN A 82 -4.56 4.11 -20.03
C GLN A 82 -4.41 2.62 -20.35
N PRO A 83 -5.30 1.74 -19.86
CA PRO A 83 -5.22 0.28 -20.06
C PRO A 83 -5.16 -0.13 -21.54
N ASP A 84 -5.71 0.71 -22.40
CA ASP A 84 -5.76 0.64 -23.87
C ASP A 84 -4.42 0.95 -24.55
N ALA A 85 -3.43 1.48 -23.84
CA ALA A 85 -2.11 1.83 -24.36
C ALA A 85 -1.09 0.66 -24.34
N GLY A 86 -1.57 -0.59 -24.27
CA GLY A 86 -0.73 -1.80 -24.30
C GLY A 86 -0.19 -2.25 -22.94
N ALA A 87 0.82 -3.13 -22.93
CA ALA A 87 1.32 -3.78 -21.70
C ALA A 87 1.84 -2.78 -20.64
N LEU A 88 2.46 -1.68 -21.08
CA LEU A 88 2.89 -0.59 -20.20
C LEU A 88 1.71 0.20 -19.61
N GLY A 89 0.60 0.32 -20.35
CA GLY A 89 -0.66 0.94 -19.90
C GLY A 89 -1.37 0.15 -18.80
N VAL A 90 -1.34 -1.17 -18.89
CA VAL A 90 -1.85 -2.06 -17.82
C VAL A 90 -1.01 -1.90 -16.54
N ILE A 91 0.31 -1.83 -16.66
CA ILE A 91 1.20 -1.61 -15.51
C ILE A 91 0.96 -0.21 -14.92
N GLY A 92 0.80 0.81 -15.77
CA GLY A 92 0.51 2.18 -15.35
C GLY A 92 -0.84 2.32 -14.63
N SER A 93 -1.88 1.62 -15.08
CA SER A 93 -3.20 1.62 -14.41
C SER A 93 -3.18 0.88 -13.07
N ILE A 94 -2.41 -0.21 -12.95
CA ILE A 94 -2.20 -0.89 -11.67
C ILE A 94 -1.41 0.02 -10.71
N LEU A 95 -0.37 0.72 -11.18
CA LEU A 95 0.37 1.68 -10.35
C LEU A 95 -0.51 2.86 -9.93
N ARG A 96 -1.41 3.32 -10.81
CA ARG A 96 -2.41 4.33 -10.44
C ARG A 96 -3.32 3.81 -9.33
N ALA A 97 -3.84 2.60 -9.47
CA ALA A 97 -4.74 1.99 -8.49
C ALA A 97 -4.04 1.68 -7.15
N LEU A 98 -2.77 1.29 -7.16
CA LEU A 98 -2.03 0.89 -5.97
C LEU A 98 -1.29 2.04 -5.29
N VAL A 99 -0.77 3.02 -6.02
CA VAL A 99 0.15 4.04 -5.48
C VAL A 99 -0.35 5.47 -5.74
N GLY A 100 -1.45 5.63 -6.49
CA GLY A 100 -1.97 6.92 -6.93
C GLY A 100 -1.11 7.58 -8.01
N TYR A 101 -0.34 6.80 -8.76
CA TYR A 101 0.46 7.29 -9.88
C TYR A 101 -0.41 7.95 -10.97
N THR A 102 0.03 9.10 -11.48
CA THR A 102 -0.62 9.78 -12.61
C THR A 102 0.43 10.32 -13.59
N SER A 103 0.15 10.23 -14.90
CA SER A 103 1.05 10.64 -16.01
C SER A 103 1.11 12.14 -16.19
N THR A 104 0.09 12.83 -15.70
CA THR A 104 -0.14 14.26 -15.86
C THR A 104 -0.64 14.84 -14.54
N PRO A 105 0.13 14.77 -13.43
CA PRO A 105 -0.30 15.36 -12.16
C PRO A 105 -0.36 16.88 -12.27
N GLU A 106 -1.29 17.49 -11.54
CA GLU A 106 -1.22 18.92 -11.21
C GLU A 106 -0.12 19.17 -10.18
N TRP A 107 0.38 20.40 -10.11
CA TRP A 107 1.37 20.78 -9.10
C TRP A 107 0.87 20.53 -7.67
N ILE A 108 -0.37 20.88 -7.37
CA ILE A 108 -0.89 20.76 -6.01
C ILE A 108 -1.10 19.30 -5.58
N THR A 109 -1.56 18.44 -6.50
CA THR A 109 -1.75 17.01 -6.22
C THR A 109 -0.40 16.32 -5.99
N PHE A 110 0.59 16.63 -6.83
CA PHE A 110 1.96 16.14 -6.65
C PHE A 110 2.60 16.61 -5.33
N LEU A 111 2.47 17.90 -4.98
CA LEU A 111 3.02 18.44 -3.74
C LEU A 111 2.36 17.83 -2.50
N VAL A 112 1.03 17.63 -2.53
CA VAL A 112 0.32 16.97 -1.43
C VAL A 112 0.78 15.53 -1.28
N TRP A 113 0.90 14.79 -2.38
CA TRP A 113 1.43 13.43 -2.38
C TRP A 113 2.84 13.38 -1.78
N LEU A 114 3.74 14.25 -2.26
CA LEU A 114 5.14 14.28 -1.81
C LEU A 114 5.25 14.67 -0.33
N ALA A 115 4.51 15.70 0.10
CA ALA A 115 4.49 16.14 1.49
C ALA A 115 3.98 15.03 2.42
N TYR A 116 2.90 14.34 2.03
CA TYR A 116 2.38 13.22 2.81
C TYR A 116 3.40 12.09 2.93
N VAL A 117 3.98 11.64 1.82
CA VAL A 117 5.00 10.57 1.84
C VAL A 117 6.17 10.95 2.73
N VAL A 118 6.75 12.14 2.55
CA VAL A 118 7.92 12.58 3.33
C VAL A 118 7.60 12.63 4.83
N VAL A 119 6.48 13.25 5.22
CA VAL A 119 6.12 13.40 6.63
C VAL A 119 5.78 12.05 7.25
N VAL A 120 4.87 11.29 6.64
CA VAL A 120 4.35 10.04 7.22
C VAL A 120 5.41 8.94 7.21
N LEU A 121 6.20 8.81 6.14
CA LEU A 121 7.28 7.82 6.09
C LEU A 121 8.37 8.12 7.13
N THR A 122 8.71 9.39 7.33
CA THR A 122 9.67 9.81 8.37
C THR A 122 9.12 9.49 9.76
N LEU A 123 7.83 9.73 10.01
CA LEU A 123 7.21 9.38 11.28
C LEU A 123 7.10 7.85 11.49
N TYR A 124 6.75 7.11 10.44
CA TYR A 124 6.59 5.65 10.48
C TYR A 124 7.90 4.92 10.77
N THR A 125 9.02 5.42 10.24
CA THR A 125 10.35 4.81 10.41
C THR A 125 11.05 5.22 11.71
N ARG A 126 10.48 6.14 12.50
CA ARG A 126 11.08 6.56 13.78
C ARG A 126 11.07 5.39 14.78
N PRO A 127 12.23 5.05 15.39
CA PRO A 127 12.29 3.99 16.40
C PRO A 127 11.47 4.37 17.65
N ILE A 128 10.41 3.62 17.93
CA ILE A 128 9.71 3.72 19.21
C ILE A 128 10.60 3.04 20.27
N ARG A 129 11.19 3.83 21.16
CA ARG A 129 11.98 3.29 22.28
C ARG A 129 11.05 2.40 23.13
N PRO A 130 11.36 1.11 23.33
CA PRO A 130 10.60 0.28 24.26
C PRO A 130 10.60 0.98 25.61
N ALA A 131 9.42 1.18 26.21
CA ALA A 131 9.33 1.65 27.58
C ALA A 131 10.15 0.67 28.43
N GLY A 132 11.25 1.18 28.99
CA GLY A 132 12.22 0.37 29.71
C GLY A 132 11.48 -0.49 30.73
N SER A 133 11.71 -1.80 30.67
CA SER A 133 11.22 -2.74 31.66
C SER A 133 11.51 -2.14 33.02
N ARG A 134 10.45 -1.67 33.69
CA ARG A 134 10.54 -1.14 35.04
C ARG A 134 10.95 -2.35 35.85
N THR A 135 12.25 -2.47 36.12
CA THR A 135 12.82 -3.52 36.95
C THR A 135 11.94 -3.56 38.18
N VAL A 136 11.11 -4.60 38.29
CA VAL A 136 10.35 -4.87 39.50
C VAL A 136 11.44 -5.05 40.54
N ALA A 137 11.65 -4.00 41.34
CA ALA A 137 12.57 -4.03 42.45
C ALA A 137 12.14 -5.24 43.26
N LYS A 138 13.00 -6.25 43.26
CA LYS A 138 12.84 -7.48 44.01
C LYS A 138 12.60 -7.03 45.44
N GLU A 139 11.35 -7.07 45.92
CA GLU A 139 11.05 -6.96 47.33
C GLU A 139 11.81 -8.11 47.98
N GLN A 140 12.98 -7.74 48.51
CA GLN A 140 13.80 -8.60 49.31
C GLN A 140 12.96 -8.93 50.54
N PRO A 141 12.53 -10.18 50.73
CA PRO A 141 11.83 -10.54 51.95
C PRO A 141 12.82 -10.24 53.08
N ALA A 142 12.47 -9.23 53.88
CA ALA A 142 13.22 -8.86 55.06
C ALA A 142 13.44 -10.15 55.85
N ALA A 143 14.72 -10.42 56.07
CA ALA A 143 15.19 -11.59 56.76
C ALA A 143 14.37 -11.84 58.02
N MET A 144 14.05 -13.11 58.22
CA MET A 144 13.75 -13.71 59.51
C MET A 144 14.65 -13.06 60.58
N ALA A 145 14.06 -12.39 61.55
CA ALA A 145 14.64 -12.03 62.84
C ALA A 145 13.51 -11.95 63.88
#